data_AF-A0A3D3NTV8-F1
#
_entry.id   AF-A0A3D3NTV8-F1
#
_cell.length_a   1.000
_cell.length_b   1.000
_cell.length_c   1.000
_cell.angle_alpha   90.00
_cell.angle_beta   90.00
_cell.angle_gamma   90.00
#
_symmetry.space_group_name_H-M   'P 1'
#
loop_
_entity.id
_entity.type
_entity.pdbx_description
1 polymer ?
#
loop_
_entity_poly.entity_id
_entity_poly.type
_entity_poly.pdbx_seq_one_letter_code
_entity_poly.pdbx_strand_id
1 'polypeptide(L)'
;NFRAVYGAVSAMKRYAPDKFGNYDMTWLAYVGGTRESRRIVGDFILKGEDMVKGVIQNDACVPTTWDQDLHYPKEQYSVKFPENPFISRAEFGKHTDRKNGYPVPYRCFYSKDVSNLFMAGRC
;
A
#
# COMPACT_ATOMS: atom_id res chain seq x y z
N ASN A 1 5.38 10.67 5.68
CA ASN A 1 4.34 10.77 6.73
C ASN A 1 4.98 11.25 8.03
N PHE A 2 5.07 12.57 8.23
CA PHE A 2 5.73 13.16 9.40
C PHE A 2 4.93 13.02 10.70
N ARG A 3 3.59 12.98 10.60
CA ARG A 3 2.70 12.78 11.75
C ARG A 3 2.99 11.48 12.48
N ALA A 4 3.22 10.38 11.75
CA ALA A 4 3.56 9.10 12.36
C ALA A 4 4.86 9.17 13.17
N VAL A 5 5.90 9.79 12.60
CA VAL A 5 7.24 9.83 13.19
C VAL A 5 7.29 10.77 14.40
N TYR A 6 6.88 12.02 14.23
CA TYR A 6 6.86 12.98 15.34
C TYR A 6 5.84 12.61 16.42
N GLY A 7 4.69 12.05 16.02
CA GLY A 7 3.69 11.54 16.95
C GLY A 7 4.23 10.39 17.81
N ALA A 8 4.95 9.44 17.21
CA ALA A 8 5.59 8.36 17.97
C ALA A 8 6.62 8.88 18.97
N VAL A 9 7.51 9.80 18.55
CA VAL A 9 8.52 10.38 19.45
C VAL A 9 7.87 11.18 20.58
N SER A 10 6.90 12.03 20.27
CA SER A 10 6.15 12.79 21.29
C SER A 10 5.45 11.87 22.29
N ALA A 11 4.80 10.80 21.81
CA ALA A 11 4.16 9.81 22.68
C ALA A 11 5.16 9.09 23.59
N MET A 12 6.32 8.67 23.06
CA MET A 12 7.36 8.01 23.86
C MET A 12 7.88 8.92 24.99
N LYS A 13 8.20 10.18 24.66
CA LYS A 13 8.70 11.14 25.67
C LYS A 13 7.63 11.50 26.70
N ARG A 14 6.36 11.61 26.28
CA ARG A 14 5.24 11.99 27.16
C ARG A 14 4.77 10.87 28.09
N TYR A 15 4.66 9.65 27.57
CA TYR A 15 4.01 8.53 28.28
C TYR A 15 5.01 7.52 28.87
N ALA A 16 6.29 7.59 28.52
CA ALA A 16 7.35 6.78 29.11
C ALA A 16 8.64 7.61 29.36
N PRO A 17 8.55 8.71 30.13
CA PRO A 17 9.65 9.65 30.35
C PRO A 17 10.85 9.01 31.07
N ASP A 18 10.63 8.05 31.98
CA ASP A 18 11.73 7.37 32.68
C ASP A 18 12.68 6.64 31.74
N LYS A 19 12.16 6.20 30.58
CA LYS A 19 12.93 5.48 29.56
C LYS A 19 13.39 6.40 28.43
N PHE A 20 12.58 7.37 28.02
CA PHE A 20 12.82 8.14 26.80
C PHE A 20 12.93 9.66 27.00
N GLY A 21 12.82 10.16 28.23
CA GLY A 21 12.77 11.60 28.52
C GLY A 21 14.02 12.34 28.04
N ASN A 22 15.19 11.73 28.23
CA ASN A 22 16.49 12.29 27.81
C ASN A 22 16.88 11.92 26.37
N TYR A 23 16.01 11.27 25.60
CA TYR A 23 16.28 10.86 24.22
C TYR A 23 15.80 11.96 23.27
N ASP A 24 16.58 12.21 22.22
CA ASP A 24 16.21 13.14 21.16
C ASP A 24 16.27 12.49 19.77
N MET A 25 15.44 13.01 18.86
CA MET A 25 15.45 12.61 17.47
C MET A 25 16.67 13.22 16.79
N THR A 26 17.65 12.39 16.44
CA THR A 26 18.92 12.85 15.86
C THR A 26 18.82 13.21 14.39
N TRP A 27 18.02 12.45 13.63
CA TRP A 27 17.88 12.65 12.20
C TRP A 27 16.56 12.09 11.68
N LEU A 28 15.96 12.80 10.74
CA LEU A 28 14.82 12.34 9.96
C LEU A 28 15.08 12.63 8.49
N ALA A 29 14.96 11.60 7.65
CA ALA A 29 15.07 11.76 6.20
C ALA A 29 14.05 12.78 5.70
N TYR A 30 14.53 13.83 5.03
CA TYR A 30 13.66 14.79 4.32
C TYR A 30 13.28 14.29 2.92
N VAL A 31 14.02 13.31 2.40
CA VAL A 31 13.64 12.56 1.20
C VAL A 31 12.64 11.49 1.63
N GLY A 32 11.39 11.61 1.18
CA GLY A 32 10.41 10.55 1.38
C GLY A 32 10.90 9.27 0.72
N GLY A 33 10.76 8.13 1.41
CA GLY A 33 10.98 6.83 0.77
C GLY A 33 10.13 6.74 -0.50
N THR A 34 10.64 6.09 -1.54
CA THR A 34 9.98 5.91 -2.84
C THR A 34 8.71 5.07 -2.70
N ARG A 35 7.63 5.70 -2.24
CA ARG A 35 6.26 5.22 -2.41
C ARG A 35 5.58 6.26 -3.27
N GLU A 36 5.08 5.82 -4.43
CA GLU A 36 4.63 6.73 -5.48
C GLU A 36 3.57 7.69 -4.93
N SER A 37 3.80 8.99 -5.09
CA SER A 37 2.88 10.05 -4.66
C SER A 37 1.80 10.34 -5.70
N ARG A 38 1.93 9.73 -6.90
CA ARG A 38 1.00 9.88 -8.02
C ARG A 38 0.67 8.49 -8.56
N ARG A 39 -0.62 8.26 -8.76
CA ARG A 39 -1.11 7.06 -9.46
C ARG A 39 -0.94 7.28 -10.96
N ILE A 40 -0.11 6.45 -11.59
CA ILE A 40 -0.02 6.39 -13.05
C ILE A 40 -0.90 5.21 -13.50
N VAL A 41 -1.66 5.40 -14.58
CA VAL A 41 -2.70 4.45 -15.02
C VAL A 41 -2.41 4.03 -16.45
N GLY A 42 -2.62 2.74 -16.74
CA GLY A 42 -2.55 2.23 -18.10
C GLY A 42 -3.90 2.23 -18.81
N ASP A 43 -3.97 1.60 -19.97
CA ASP A 43 -5.21 1.46 -20.73
C ASP A 43 -6.25 0.57 -20.01
N PHE A 44 -5.84 -0.07 -18.93
CA PHE A 44 -6.71 -0.88 -18.09
C PHE A 44 -6.46 -0.67 -16.62
N ILE A 45 -7.56 -0.68 -15.89
CA ILE A 45 -7.55 -0.86 -14.45
C ILE A 45 -8.12 -2.25 -14.22
N LEU A 46 -7.25 -3.19 -13.83
CA LEU A 46 -7.67 -4.52 -13.39
C LEU A 46 -8.58 -4.37 -12.17
N LYS A 47 -9.80 -4.91 -12.27
CA LYS A 47 -10.74 -4.90 -11.15
C LYS A 47 -10.37 -6.03 -10.19
N GLY A 48 -10.39 -5.72 -8.90
CA GLY A 48 -10.17 -6.77 -7.88
C GLY A 48 -11.19 -7.91 -7.98
N GLU A 49 -12.43 -7.62 -8.37
CA GLU A 49 -13.45 -8.65 -8.60
C GLU A 49 -13.09 -9.63 -9.73
N ASP A 50 -12.41 -9.16 -10.77
CA ASP A 50 -12.00 -10.02 -11.89
C ASP A 50 -10.93 -11.01 -11.43
N MET A 51 -10.03 -10.58 -10.53
CA MET A 51 -9.09 -11.49 -9.87
C MET A 51 -9.82 -12.52 -9.00
N VAL A 52 -10.78 -12.08 -8.18
CA VAL A 52 -11.57 -12.97 -7.31
C VAL A 52 -12.35 -14.01 -8.12
N LYS A 53 -12.93 -13.61 -9.26
CA LYS A 53 -13.69 -14.49 -10.15
C LYS A 53 -12.79 -15.31 -11.10
N GLY A 54 -11.48 -15.07 -11.11
CA GLY A 54 -10.54 -15.75 -12.01
C GLY A 54 -10.75 -15.41 -13.49
N VAL A 55 -11.23 -14.20 -13.80
CA VAL A 55 -11.44 -13.76 -15.19
C VAL A 55 -10.09 -13.49 -15.84
N ILE A 56 -9.74 -14.25 -16.87
CA ILE A 56 -8.49 -14.08 -17.62
C ILE A 56 -8.73 -13.15 -18.81
N GLN A 57 -7.91 -12.10 -18.93
CA GLN A 57 -7.95 -11.19 -20.07
C GLN A 57 -7.13 -11.75 -21.24
N ASN A 58 -7.49 -11.36 -22.47
CA ASN A 58 -6.84 -11.87 -23.69
C ASN A 58 -5.35 -11.51 -23.79
N ASP A 59 -4.92 -10.44 -23.13
CA ASP A 59 -3.52 -9.97 -23.11
C ASP A 59 -2.84 -10.21 -21.75
N ALA A 60 -3.33 -11.20 -20.98
CA ALA A 60 -2.65 -11.77 -19.82
C ALA A 60 -1.19 -12.12 -20.13
N CYS A 61 -0.23 -11.57 -19.37
CA CYS A 61 1.20 -11.72 -19.71
C CYS A 61 2.15 -11.99 -18.53
N VAL A 62 1.76 -11.69 -17.29
CA VAL A 62 2.63 -11.90 -16.11
C VAL A 62 1.83 -12.35 -14.88
N PRO A 63 2.23 -13.42 -14.18
CA PRO A 63 1.52 -13.87 -12.99
C PRO A 63 1.84 -12.99 -11.77
N THR A 64 0.81 -12.55 -11.03
CA THR A 64 0.96 -12.13 -9.63
C THR A 64 0.62 -13.29 -8.70
N THR A 65 1.52 -13.62 -7.78
CA THR A 65 1.32 -14.68 -6.77
C THR A 65 0.88 -14.15 -5.41
N TRP A 66 0.69 -12.83 -5.32
CA TRP A 66 0.20 -12.14 -4.14
C TRP A 66 -1.27 -11.82 -4.31
N ASP A 67 -2.02 -12.03 -3.23
CA ASP A 67 -3.41 -11.64 -3.15
C ASP A 67 -3.56 -10.13 -2.92
N GLN A 68 -4.78 -9.61 -3.07
CA GLN A 68 -5.12 -8.23 -2.75
C GLN A 68 -4.85 -7.98 -1.26
N ASP A 69 -3.94 -7.04 -0.98
CA ASP A 69 -3.53 -6.62 0.36
C ASP A 69 -4.24 -5.31 0.72
N LEU A 70 -5.37 -5.44 1.40
CA LEU A 70 -6.20 -4.30 1.80
C LEU A 70 -5.90 -3.91 3.24
N HIS A 71 -5.61 -2.64 3.45
CA HIS A 71 -5.32 -2.09 4.78
C HIS A 71 -6.54 -1.38 5.34
N TYR A 72 -7.24 -2.05 6.26
CA TYR A 72 -8.38 -1.47 6.96
C TYR A 72 -7.96 -0.93 8.33
N PRO A 73 -8.56 0.17 8.80
CA PRO A 73 -8.42 0.61 10.18
C PRO A 73 -8.70 -0.52 11.18
N LYS A 74 -7.86 -0.71 12.21
CA LYS A 74 -8.22 -1.63 13.30
C LYS A 74 -9.42 -1.07 14.05
N GLU A 75 -10.34 -1.95 14.41
CA GLU A 75 -11.66 -1.63 14.97
C GLU A 75 -11.54 -0.73 16.22
N GLN A 76 -10.60 -1.04 17.12
CA GLN A 76 -10.34 -0.25 18.33
C GLN A 76 -9.95 1.21 18.06
N TYR A 77 -9.27 1.48 16.93
CA TYR A 77 -8.85 2.83 16.56
C TYR A 77 -9.87 3.54 15.70
N SER A 78 -10.71 2.80 14.97
CA SER A 78 -11.87 3.38 14.27
C SER A 78 -12.88 3.98 15.24
N VAL A 79 -13.06 3.39 16.43
CA VAL A 79 -13.94 3.95 17.46
C VAL A 79 -13.28 5.13 18.18
N LYS A 80 -11.99 4.99 18.55
CA LYS A 80 -11.27 6.02 19.31
C LYS A 80 -10.89 7.25 18.49
N PHE A 81 -10.67 7.08 17.19
CA PHE A 81 -10.23 8.12 16.26
C PHE A 81 -11.04 8.06 14.95
N PRO A 82 -12.37 8.30 15.00
CA PRO A 82 -13.28 8.02 13.89
C PRO A 82 -12.98 8.82 12.62
N GLU A 83 -12.45 10.04 12.75
CA GLU A 83 -12.12 10.86 11.58
C GLU A 83 -10.82 10.44 10.89
N ASN A 84 -9.89 9.80 11.61
CA ASN A 84 -8.56 9.52 11.09
C ASN A 84 -7.84 8.37 11.83
N PRO A 85 -8.32 7.13 11.68
CA PRO A 85 -7.72 5.98 12.32
C PRO A 85 -6.44 5.56 11.57
N PHE A 86 -5.29 5.81 12.20
CA PHE A 86 -4.00 5.65 11.53
C PHE A 86 -3.46 4.21 11.53
N ILE A 87 -3.78 3.41 12.56
CA ILE A 87 -3.24 2.05 12.71
C ILE A 87 -4.19 1.06 12.01
N SER A 88 -3.66 0.37 10.99
CA SER A 88 -4.39 -0.60 10.17
C SER A 88 -4.13 -2.05 10.56
N ARG A 89 -5.06 -2.94 10.20
CA ARG A 89 -4.82 -4.37 9.97
C ARG A 89 -4.73 -4.62 8.47
N ALA A 90 -3.85 -5.54 8.07
CA ALA A 90 -3.82 -6.05 6.71
C ALA A 90 -4.87 -7.16 6.57
N GLU A 91 -5.60 -7.13 5.47
CA GLU A 91 -6.55 -8.15 5.05
C GLU A 91 -6.14 -8.65 3.68
N PHE A 92 -5.64 -9.88 3.66
CA PHE A 92 -5.25 -10.56 2.44
C PHE A 92 -6.44 -11.36 1.95
N GLY A 93 -6.77 -11.23 0.67
CA GLY A 93 -7.68 -12.20 0.05
C GLY A 93 -7.07 -13.61 0.04
N LYS A 94 -7.89 -14.59 -0.35
CA LYS A 94 -7.51 -16.01 -0.44
C LYS A 94 -7.88 -16.62 -1.79
N HIS A 95 -7.91 -15.81 -2.84
CA HIS A 95 -8.33 -16.19 -4.18
C HIS A 95 -7.17 -16.40 -5.16
N THR A 96 -5.99 -15.85 -4.86
CA THR A 96 -4.83 -15.98 -5.75
C THR A 96 -4.07 -17.29 -5.48
N ASP A 97 -3.96 -18.13 -6.51
CA ASP A 97 -3.12 -19.33 -6.46
C ASP A 97 -1.64 -18.92 -6.34
N ARG A 98 -0.98 -19.28 -5.22
CA ARG A 98 0.42 -18.91 -4.99
C ARG A 98 1.40 -19.67 -5.89
N LYS A 99 1.00 -20.79 -6.48
CA LYS A 99 1.85 -21.60 -7.38
C LYS A 99 1.80 -21.06 -8.80
N ASN A 100 0.60 -20.80 -9.32
CA ASN A 100 0.40 -20.40 -10.71
C ASN A 100 0.20 -18.88 -10.89
N GLY A 101 -0.29 -18.20 -9.87
CA GLY A 101 -0.61 -16.77 -9.88
C GLY A 101 -1.87 -16.42 -10.68
N TYR A 102 -2.29 -15.16 -10.56
CA TYR A 102 -3.27 -14.55 -11.45
C TYR A 102 -2.54 -13.82 -12.58
N PRO A 103 -2.85 -14.08 -13.87
CA PRO A 103 -2.12 -13.47 -14.97
C PRO A 103 -2.61 -12.04 -15.24
N VAL A 104 -1.80 -11.06 -14.86
CA VAL A 104 -2.08 -9.63 -15.02
C VAL A 104 -1.97 -9.23 -16.51
N PRO A 105 -2.92 -8.43 -17.03
CA PRO A 105 -2.94 -7.98 -18.42
C PRO A 105 -1.80 -7.02 -18.78
N TYR A 106 -1.26 -7.12 -20.00
CA TYR A 106 -0.20 -6.25 -20.51
C TYR A 106 -0.58 -4.75 -20.48
N ARG A 107 -1.84 -4.44 -20.80
CA ARG A 107 -2.46 -3.11 -20.72
C ARG A 107 -2.46 -2.43 -19.34
N CYS A 108 -2.07 -3.14 -18.28
CA CYS A 108 -1.84 -2.55 -16.95
C CYS A 108 -0.46 -1.87 -16.82
N PHE A 109 0.50 -2.17 -17.70
CA PHE A 109 1.92 -1.87 -17.48
C PHE A 109 2.53 -0.76 -18.33
N TYR A 110 1.74 -0.05 -19.13
CA TYR A 110 2.20 1.12 -19.88
C TYR A 110 1.29 2.31 -19.64
N SER A 111 1.83 3.53 -19.78
CA SER A 111 1.06 4.75 -19.56
C SER A 111 0.02 4.92 -20.66
N LYS A 112 -1.22 5.23 -20.25
CA LYS A 112 -2.28 5.66 -21.17
C LYS A 112 -1.99 7.01 -21.83
N ASP A 113 -1.26 7.89 -21.14
CA ASP A 113 -1.14 9.31 -21.51
C ASP A 113 0.24 9.70 -22.06
N VAL A 114 1.29 8.94 -21.75
CA VAL A 114 2.66 9.21 -22.18
C VAL A 114 3.14 8.11 -23.12
N SER A 115 3.46 8.48 -24.35
CA SER A 115 3.95 7.53 -25.36
C SER A 115 5.30 6.92 -24.96
N ASN A 116 5.48 5.64 -25.29
CA ASN A 116 6.71 4.89 -25.03
C ASN A 116 7.13 4.87 -23.54
N LEU A 117 6.17 4.91 -22.62
CA LEU A 117 6.42 4.81 -21.18
C LEU A 117 5.82 3.53 -20.61
N PHE A 118 6.68 2.56 -20.29
CA PHE A 118 6.32 1.46 -19.40
C PHE A 118 6.37 1.91 -17.95
N MET A 119 5.53 1.29 -17.13
CA MET A 119 5.37 1.57 -15.72
C MET A 119 5.65 0.29 -14.94
N ALA A 120 6.57 0.39 -13.98
CA ALA A 120 6.76 -0.60 -12.94
C ALA A 120 6.32 0.04 -11.63
N GLY A 121 5.45 -0.64 -10.89
CA GLY A 121 4.91 -0.16 -9.62
C GLY A 121 4.11 -1.27 -8.94
N ARG A 122 3.73 -1.04 -7.68
CA ARG A 122 2.78 -1.93 -7.00
C ARG A 122 1.38 -1.65 -7.55
N CYS A 123 0.79 -2.62 -8.23
CA CYS A 123 -0.63 -2.64 -8.56
C CYS A 123 -1.49 -2.93 -7.32
#